data_AF-A0AAV2RZR2-F1
#
_entry.id   AF-A0AAV2RZR2-F1
#
_cell.length_a   1.000
_cell.length_b   1.000
_cell.length_c   1.000
_cell.angle_alpha   90.00
_cell.angle_beta   90.00
_cell.angle_gamma   90.00
#
_symmetry.space_group_name_H-M   'P 1'
#
loop_
_entity.id
_entity.type
_entity.pdbx_description
1 polymer ?
#
loop_
_entity_poly.entity_id
_entity_poly.type
_entity_poly.pdbx_seq_one_letter_code
_entity_poly.pdbx_strand_id
1 'polypeptide(L)'
;FLVCVSLGFVSAGPNVTLYSLEGYTGATITIDAFSHNLDILGFDDVTVGLCGQGAWMLYEDHDYRYLPTSWTQSWIAPNYECIELPSTHHKQMSSLRYVGTGDMYEETITLYVQHWFGGGEDLFLRDEDDLGPFSNFATSMAITGGSPWTVYRNAFWGGTAICLEPTQQPNSDVFFGAWDQTQIGMMDNTISSIRKGCYSDIRLQY
;
A
#
# COMPACT_ATOMS: atom_id res chain seq x y z
N PHE A 1 -35.11 -10.05 -26.60
CA PHE A 1 -33.99 -9.10 -26.56
C PHE A 1 -33.80 -8.66 -25.12
N LEU A 2 -32.83 -9.26 -24.42
CA LEU A 2 -32.43 -8.82 -23.09
C LEU A 2 -31.15 -7.99 -23.28
N VAL A 3 -31.24 -6.68 -23.02
CA VAL A 3 -30.06 -5.81 -23.02
C VAL A 3 -29.42 -5.95 -21.64
N CYS A 4 -28.26 -6.61 -21.59
CA CYS A 4 -27.41 -6.58 -20.42
C CYS A 4 -26.69 -5.23 -20.43
N VAL A 5 -27.14 -4.30 -19.59
CA VAL A 5 -26.38 -3.07 -19.30
C VAL A 5 -25.40 -3.43 -18.21
N SER A 6 -24.19 -3.83 -18.58
CA SER A 6 -23.07 -3.78 -17.65
C SER A 6 -22.75 -2.30 -17.43
N LEU A 7 -23.22 -1.73 -16.32
CA LEU A 7 -22.61 -0.55 -15.75
C LEU A 7 -21.22 -0.98 -15.26
N GLY A 8 -20.25 -1.03 -16.18
CA GLY A 8 -18.85 -1.07 -15.81
C GLY A 8 -18.57 0.27 -15.15
N PHE A 9 -18.48 0.28 -13.82
CA PHE A 9 -17.70 1.31 -13.17
C PHE A 9 -16.29 1.15 -13.74
N VAL A 10 -15.89 2.07 -14.61
CA VAL A 10 -14.47 2.28 -14.86
C VAL A 10 -13.96 2.77 -13.52
N SER A 11 -13.34 1.89 -12.73
CA SER A 11 -12.50 2.31 -11.62
C SER A 11 -11.44 3.19 -12.26
N ALA A 12 -11.64 4.51 -12.17
CA ALA A 12 -10.58 5.44 -12.49
C ALA A 12 -9.46 5.07 -11.52
N GLY A 13 -8.34 4.62 -12.07
CA GLY A 13 -7.18 4.18 -11.29
C GLY A 13 -6.79 5.21 -10.23
N PRO A 14 -5.93 4.81 -9.27
CA PRO A 14 -5.61 5.67 -8.15
C PRO A 14 -5.06 7.00 -8.68
N ASN A 15 -5.54 8.11 -8.12
CA ASN A 15 -5.01 9.43 -8.45
C ASN A 15 -4.88 10.27 -7.20
N VAL A 16 -3.89 11.15 -7.18
CA VAL A 16 -3.68 12.09 -6.10
C VAL A 16 -3.14 13.40 -6.65
N THR A 17 -3.74 14.50 -6.25
CA THR A 17 -3.26 15.86 -6.53
C THR A 17 -2.61 16.40 -5.29
N LEU A 18 -1.35 16.82 -5.43
CA LEU A 18 -0.55 17.40 -4.36
C LEU A 18 -0.65 18.92 -4.40
N TYR A 19 -0.66 19.56 -3.24
CA TYR A 19 -0.81 21.01 -3.08
C TYR A 19 0.34 21.58 -2.27
N SER A 20 0.88 22.72 -2.71
CA SER A 20 2.04 23.34 -2.06
C SER A 20 1.70 24.24 -0.86
N LEU A 21 0.41 24.55 -0.65
CA LEU A 21 -0.08 25.41 0.42
C LEU A 21 -1.34 24.82 1.06
N GLU A 22 -1.58 25.19 2.31
CA GLU A 22 -2.79 24.84 3.07
C GLU A 22 -4.07 25.31 2.36
N GLY A 23 -5.18 24.66 2.70
CA GLY A 23 -6.48 24.90 2.09
C GLY A 23 -6.58 24.35 0.66
N TYR A 24 -5.69 23.42 0.29
CA TYR A 24 -5.62 22.84 -1.05
C TYR A 24 -5.40 23.93 -2.12
N THR A 25 -4.41 24.79 -1.89
CA THR A 25 -4.06 25.91 -2.78
C THR A 25 -2.58 25.89 -3.18
N GLY A 26 -2.15 26.90 -3.95
CA GLY A 26 -0.76 27.03 -4.39
C GLY A 26 -0.47 26.29 -5.71
N ALA A 27 0.77 25.86 -5.88
CA ALA A 27 1.17 25.02 -6.99
C ALA A 27 0.59 23.61 -6.78
N THR A 28 0.26 22.94 -7.89
CA THR A 28 -0.30 21.59 -7.85
C THR A 28 0.33 20.68 -8.89
N ILE A 29 0.33 19.39 -8.59
CA ILE A 29 0.61 18.33 -9.54
C ILE A 29 -0.33 17.15 -9.30
N THR A 30 -0.83 16.53 -10.36
CA THR A 30 -1.62 15.30 -10.28
C THR A 30 -0.73 14.12 -10.64
N ILE A 31 -0.77 13.09 -9.79
CA ILE A 31 -0.03 11.85 -9.88
C ILE A 31 -1.04 10.70 -9.97
N ASP A 32 -0.93 9.88 -11.01
CA ASP A 32 -1.75 8.69 -11.26
C ASP A 32 -0.90 7.41 -11.43
N ALA A 33 0.40 7.54 -11.17
CA ALA A 33 1.39 6.49 -11.28
C ALA A 33 2.42 6.59 -10.16
N PHE A 34 3.27 5.58 -10.07
CA PHE A 34 4.41 5.59 -9.16
C PHE A 34 5.36 6.76 -9.47
N SER A 35 5.74 7.52 -8.45
CA SER A 35 6.73 8.58 -8.57
C SER A 35 7.82 8.38 -7.54
N HIS A 36 8.96 7.83 -7.99
CA HIS A 36 10.12 7.56 -7.14
C HIS A 36 10.89 8.84 -6.77
N ASN A 37 10.69 9.93 -7.51
CA ASN A 37 11.36 11.18 -7.24
C ASN A 37 10.52 12.36 -7.76
N LEU A 38 9.98 13.16 -6.85
CA LEU A 38 9.16 14.33 -7.16
C LEU A 38 9.97 15.52 -7.71
N ASP A 39 11.29 15.57 -7.51
CA ASP A 39 12.18 16.58 -8.12
C ASP A 39 12.15 16.52 -9.65
N ILE A 40 12.03 15.31 -10.22
CA ILE A 40 11.87 15.11 -11.67
C ILE A 40 10.61 15.84 -12.19
N LEU A 41 9.60 15.97 -11.33
CA LEU A 41 8.35 16.64 -11.63
C LEU A 41 8.30 18.09 -11.13
N GLY A 42 9.39 18.59 -10.52
CA GLY A 42 9.48 19.93 -9.95
C GLY A 42 8.58 20.14 -8.72
N PHE A 43 8.24 19.07 -8.00
CA PHE A 43 7.32 19.09 -6.85
C PHE A 43 7.91 18.42 -5.59
N ASP A 44 9.24 18.41 -5.48
CA ASP A 44 9.97 17.90 -4.32
C ASP A 44 9.86 18.85 -3.12
N ASP A 45 9.74 18.32 -1.91
CA ASP A 45 9.78 19.11 -0.66
C ASP A 45 8.86 20.34 -0.64
N VAL A 46 7.73 20.28 -1.36
CA VAL A 46 6.75 21.38 -1.38
C VAL A 46 5.37 20.97 -0.92
N THR A 47 5.06 19.67 -0.89
CA THR A 47 3.71 19.18 -0.57
C THR A 47 3.32 19.52 0.86
N VAL A 48 2.12 20.09 1.01
CA VAL A 48 1.48 20.45 2.28
C VAL A 48 0.16 19.70 2.46
N GLY A 49 -0.61 19.55 1.38
CA GLY A 49 -1.85 18.80 1.38
C GLY A 49 -2.03 17.99 0.12
N LEU A 50 -3.01 17.11 0.11
CA LEU A 50 -3.34 16.26 -1.03
C LEU A 50 -4.85 16.00 -1.14
N CYS A 51 -5.31 15.77 -2.36
CA CYS A 51 -6.68 15.35 -2.65
C CYS A 51 -6.68 14.24 -3.70
N GLY A 52 -7.57 13.27 -3.58
CA GLY A 52 -7.65 12.18 -4.55
C GLY A 52 -8.35 10.95 -4.01
N GLN A 53 -8.08 9.82 -4.65
CA GLN A 53 -8.60 8.51 -4.26
C GLN A 53 -7.54 7.42 -4.47
N GLY A 54 -7.67 6.31 -3.76
CA GLY A 54 -6.75 5.19 -3.81
C GLY A 54 -6.08 4.90 -2.48
N ALA A 55 -5.31 3.81 -2.45
CA ALA A 55 -4.44 3.45 -1.35
C ALA A 55 -3.02 3.87 -1.73
N TRP A 56 -2.47 4.86 -1.02
CA TRP A 56 -1.16 5.45 -1.32
C TRP A 56 -0.19 5.27 -0.15
N MET A 57 1.08 5.05 -0.47
CA MET A 57 2.22 5.16 0.43
C MET A 57 2.99 6.43 0.07
N LEU A 58 3.20 7.29 1.05
CA LEU A 58 3.85 8.59 0.94
C LEU A 58 5.18 8.55 1.70
N TYR A 59 6.25 9.06 1.11
CA TYR A 59 7.60 8.99 1.67
C TYR A 59 8.25 10.36 1.71
N GLU A 60 8.95 10.64 2.81
CA GLU A 60 9.87 11.77 2.92
C GLU A 60 11.05 11.64 1.95
N ASP A 61 11.62 10.43 1.81
CA ASP A 61 12.78 10.21 0.94
C ASP A 61 12.39 9.82 -0.49
N HIS A 62 13.34 9.98 -1.43
CA HIS A 62 13.25 9.43 -2.78
C HIS A 62 13.31 7.89 -2.78
N ASP A 63 12.95 7.31 -3.91
CA ASP A 63 13.06 5.88 -4.23
C ASP A 63 12.29 4.98 -3.24
N TYR A 64 11.19 5.49 -2.66
CA TYR A 64 10.38 4.78 -1.67
C TYR A 64 11.22 4.31 -0.47
N ARG A 65 12.27 5.06 -0.15
CA ARG A 65 13.25 4.65 0.86
C ARG A 65 12.68 4.88 2.25
N TYR A 66 12.88 3.89 3.12
CA TYR A 66 12.69 4.08 4.55
C TYR A 66 14.04 4.38 5.21
N LEU A 67 14.13 5.48 5.96
CA LEU A 67 15.22 5.74 6.91
C LEU A 67 14.66 5.84 8.33
N PRO A 68 15.43 5.43 9.36
CA PRO A 68 14.95 5.54 10.75
C PRO A 68 14.61 6.95 11.23
N THR A 69 15.11 7.97 10.54
CA THR A 69 14.86 9.39 10.84
C THR A 69 13.76 10.00 10.00
N SER A 70 13.26 9.28 8.99
CA SER A 70 12.28 9.80 8.05
C SER A 70 10.90 9.20 8.27
N TRP A 71 9.88 9.87 7.75
CA TRP A 71 8.51 9.40 7.84
C TRP A 71 8.04 8.65 6.59
N THR A 72 7.12 7.71 6.82
CA THR A 72 6.32 7.07 5.79
C THR A 72 4.88 7.03 6.28
N GLN A 73 3.93 7.32 5.39
CA GLN A 73 2.52 7.40 5.74
C GLN A 73 1.67 6.68 4.68
N SER A 74 0.83 5.75 5.12
CA SER A 74 -0.27 5.24 4.29
C SER A 74 -1.44 6.21 4.31
N TRP A 75 -2.01 6.51 3.15
CA TRP A 75 -3.23 7.29 3.01
C TRP A 75 -4.22 6.54 2.12
N ILE A 76 -5.37 6.20 2.71
CA ILE A 76 -6.40 5.36 2.06
C ILE A 76 -7.65 6.19 1.89
N ALA A 77 -8.03 6.42 0.63
CA ALA A 77 -9.19 7.22 0.26
C ALA A 77 -10.07 6.41 -0.71
N PRO A 78 -11.04 5.62 -0.21
CA PRO A 78 -11.99 4.86 -1.03
C PRO A 78 -12.77 5.72 -2.03
N ASN A 79 -13.00 6.98 -1.67
CA ASN A 79 -13.64 8.00 -2.49
C ASN A 79 -12.74 9.23 -2.53
N TYR A 80 -13.05 10.18 -3.41
CA TYR A 80 -12.34 11.45 -3.47
C TYR A 80 -12.37 12.17 -2.11
N GLU A 81 -11.22 12.29 -1.47
CA GLU A 81 -11.03 12.92 -0.17
C GLU A 81 -9.82 13.86 -0.22
N CYS A 82 -9.80 14.86 0.64
CA CYS A 82 -8.69 15.79 0.81
C CYS A 82 -8.20 15.75 2.26
N ILE A 83 -6.88 15.72 2.44
CA ILE A 83 -6.24 15.85 3.74
C ILE A 83 -5.11 16.86 3.69
N GLU A 84 -4.92 17.59 4.78
CA GLU A 84 -3.65 18.26 5.04
C GLU A 84 -2.69 17.24 5.65
N LEU A 85 -1.43 17.25 5.22
CA LEU A 85 -0.41 16.46 5.89
C LEU A 85 -0.22 17.01 7.31
N PRO A 86 0.24 16.19 8.27
CA PRO A 86 0.69 16.72 9.55
C PRO A 86 1.72 17.82 9.35
N SER A 87 1.70 18.86 10.19
CA SER A 87 2.67 19.96 10.08
C SER A 87 4.12 19.51 10.19
N THR A 88 4.36 18.34 10.80
CA THR A 88 5.67 17.68 10.86
C THR A 88 6.14 17.10 9.53
N HIS A 89 5.25 16.91 8.54
CA HIS A 89 5.51 16.35 7.20
C HIS A 89 5.45 17.41 6.09
N HIS A 90 5.05 18.64 6.41
CA HIS A 90 4.97 19.71 5.42
C HIS A 90 6.32 19.91 4.74
N LYS A 91 6.31 19.96 3.41
CA LYS A 91 7.48 20.29 2.59
C LYS A 91 8.65 19.31 2.77
N GLN A 92 8.33 18.04 2.91
CA GLN A 92 9.31 16.96 3.07
C GLN A 92 9.05 15.76 2.14
N MET A 93 7.89 15.68 1.50
CA MET A 93 7.55 14.51 0.70
C MET A 93 8.31 14.52 -0.63
N SER A 94 9.00 13.43 -0.92
CA SER A 94 9.86 13.31 -2.11
C SER A 94 9.55 12.11 -3.01
N SER A 95 8.76 11.14 -2.54
CA SER A 95 8.25 10.06 -3.38
C SER A 95 6.92 9.49 -2.89
N LEU A 96 6.20 8.81 -3.79
CA LEU A 96 4.93 8.15 -3.49
C LEU A 96 4.61 7.03 -4.49
N ARG A 97 3.84 6.03 -4.03
CA ARG A 97 3.30 4.94 -4.85
C ARG A 97 1.93 4.51 -4.36
N TYR A 98 1.10 3.99 -5.25
CA TYR A 98 -0.14 3.32 -4.84
C TYR A 98 0.14 1.87 -4.43
N VAL A 99 -0.77 1.27 -3.70
CA VAL A 99 -0.67 -0.12 -3.21
C VAL A 99 -1.43 -1.06 -4.14
N GLY A 100 -0.91 -2.29 -4.31
CA GLY A 100 -1.56 -3.30 -5.10
C GLY A 100 -1.54 -2.99 -6.60
N THR A 101 -2.63 -3.29 -7.30
CA THR A 101 -2.80 -2.92 -8.72
C THR A 101 -3.26 -1.48 -8.92
N GLY A 102 -3.49 -0.75 -7.82
CA GLY A 102 -4.14 0.56 -7.82
C GLY A 102 -5.66 0.49 -7.73
N ASP A 103 -6.27 -0.66 -7.99
CA ASP A 103 -7.67 -0.91 -7.69
C ASP A 103 -7.81 -1.48 -6.27
N MET A 104 -8.38 -0.69 -5.36
CA MET A 104 -8.56 -1.10 -3.95
C MET A 104 -9.57 -2.24 -3.78
N TYR A 105 -10.40 -2.53 -4.78
CA TYR A 105 -11.33 -3.66 -4.76
C TYR A 105 -10.68 -4.96 -5.21
N GLU A 106 -9.51 -4.89 -5.85
CA GLU A 106 -8.78 -6.07 -6.27
C GLU A 106 -8.05 -6.71 -5.08
N GLU A 107 -8.22 -8.02 -4.95
CA GLU A 107 -7.67 -8.80 -3.85
C GLU A 107 -6.20 -9.12 -4.07
N THR A 108 -5.34 -8.32 -3.45
CA THR A 108 -3.89 -8.44 -3.60
C THR A 108 -3.19 -8.47 -2.26
N ILE A 109 -1.99 -9.05 -2.24
CA ILE A 109 -0.98 -8.79 -1.22
C ILE A 109 0.27 -8.27 -1.91
N THR A 110 0.79 -7.15 -1.44
CA THR A 110 2.07 -6.57 -1.87
C THR A 110 3.08 -6.77 -0.75
N LEU A 111 4.22 -7.39 -1.04
CA LEU A 111 5.32 -7.56 -0.10
C LEU A 111 6.42 -6.55 -0.40
N TYR A 112 7.06 -5.99 0.63
CA TYR A 112 8.09 -4.96 0.50
C TYR A 112 9.38 -5.39 1.20
N VAL A 113 10.53 -5.04 0.62
CA VAL A 113 11.85 -5.47 1.11
C VAL A 113 12.40 -4.64 2.28
N GLN A 114 11.74 -3.53 2.64
CA GLN A 114 12.10 -2.73 3.81
C GLN A 114 10.93 -2.59 4.76
N HIS A 115 11.23 -2.14 5.98
CA HIS A 115 10.23 -1.71 6.95
C HIS A 115 9.36 -0.58 6.38
N TRP A 116 8.16 -0.44 6.94
CA TRP A 116 7.24 0.65 6.61
C TRP A 116 6.97 0.79 5.11
N PHE A 117 6.82 -0.34 4.41
CA PHE A 117 6.49 -0.42 3.00
C PHE A 117 7.54 0.28 2.13
N GLY A 118 8.82 0.24 2.51
CA GLY A 118 9.91 0.83 1.75
C GLY A 118 10.58 -0.12 0.75
N GLY A 119 11.34 0.44 -0.18
CA GLY A 119 12.16 -0.31 -1.14
C GLY A 119 11.36 -1.05 -2.22
N GLY A 120 12.01 -2.04 -2.85
CA GLY A 120 11.39 -2.88 -3.86
C GLY A 120 10.17 -3.66 -3.34
N GLU A 121 9.25 -3.96 -4.25
CA GLU A 121 8.03 -4.71 -3.95
C GLU A 121 7.86 -5.91 -4.88
N ASP A 122 7.06 -6.87 -4.42
CA ASP A 122 6.51 -7.92 -5.28
C ASP A 122 5.00 -8.07 -4.99
N LEU A 123 4.22 -8.17 -6.05
CA LEU A 123 2.75 -8.08 -6.02
C LEU A 123 2.14 -9.44 -6.37
N PHE A 124 1.22 -9.90 -5.52
CA PHE A 124 0.59 -11.20 -5.67
C PHE A 124 -0.93 -11.12 -5.68
N LEU A 125 -1.54 -11.76 -6.67
CA LEU A 125 -2.99 -11.87 -6.83
C LEU A 125 -3.52 -13.28 -6.52
N ARG A 126 -2.61 -14.24 -6.40
CA ARG A 126 -2.86 -15.67 -6.19
C ARG A 126 -1.90 -16.24 -5.17
N ASP A 127 -2.19 -17.46 -4.74
CA ASP A 127 -1.29 -18.26 -3.91
C ASP A 127 0.06 -18.44 -4.61
N GLU A 128 1.15 -18.33 -3.85
CA GLU A 128 2.49 -18.68 -4.31
C GLU A 128 3.13 -19.59 -3.25
N ASP A 129 3.45 -20.81 -3.66
CA ASP A 129 4.04 -21.83 -2.80
C ASP A 129 5.55 -21.63 -2.64
N ASP A 130 6.20 -20.85 -3.48
CA ASP A 130 7.59 -20.39 -3.31
C ASP A 130 7.73 -18.97 -3.88
N LEU A 131 8.14 -18.02 -3.05
CA LEU A 131 8.41 -16.64 -3.48
C LEU A 131 9.70 -16.51 -4.31
N GLY A 132 10.43 -17.61 -4.53
CA GLY A 132 11.59 -17.69 -5.40
C GLY A 132 12.68 -16.69 -4.98
N PRO A 133 13.13 -15.79 -5.88
CA PRO A 133 14.11 -14.76 -5.53
C PRO A 133 13.67 -13.79 -4.42
N PHE A 134 12.36 -13.66 -4.17
CA PHE A 134 11.82 -12.78 -3.13
C PHE A 134 11.67 -13.48 -1.77
N SER A 135 11.88 -14.81 -1.72
CA SER A 135 11.86 -15.57 -0.47
C SER A 135 12.84 -15.02 0.55
N ASN A 136 12.37 -14.81 1.78
CA ASN A 136 13.14 -14.28 2.90
C ASN A 136 13.60 -12.82 2.74
N PHE A 137 12.94 -12.01 1.90
CA PHE A 137 13.21 -10.57 1.77
C PHE A 137 12.10 -9.68 2.30
N ALA A 138 10.88 -10.20 2.49
CA ALA A 138 9.75 -9.37 2.90
C ALA A 138 9.92 -8.89 4.35
N THR A 139 9.93 -7.57 4.54
CA THR A 139 10.00 -6.89 5.84
C THR A 139 8.68 -6.18 6.19
N SER A 140 7.87 -5.84 5.20
CA SER A 140 6.52 -5.31 5.42
C SER A 140 5.58 -5.72 4.28
N MET A 141 4.27 -5.58 4.48
CA MET A 141 3.26 -6.06 3.54
C MET A 141 1.96 -5.25 3.62
N ALA A 142 1.28 -5.10 2.49
CA ALA A 142 -0.02 -4.46 2.44
C ALA A 142 -1.00 -5.31 1.61
N ILE A 143 -2.26 -5.33 2.03
CA ILE A 143 -3.36 -6.06 1.42
C ILE A 143 -4.42 -5.07 0.95
N THR A 144 -4.87 -5.23 -0.28
CA THR A 144 -6.08 -4.59 -0.82
C THR A 144 -7.14 -5.66 -1.07
N GLY A 145 -8.41 -5.25 -1.05
CA GLY A 145 -9.55 -6.16 -1.20
C GLY A 145 -9.92 -6.91 0.08
N GLY A 146 -11.08 -7.56 0.07
CA GLY A 146 -11.71 -8.12 1.27
C GLY A 146 -11.17 -9.48 1.71
N SER A 147 -10.36 -10.14 0.90
CA SER A 147 -9.84 -11.46 1.24
C SER A 147 -8.64 -11.38 2.20
N PRO A 148 -8.63 -12.21 3.25
CA PRO A 148 -7.44 -12.34 4.09
C PRO A 148 -6.33 -13.10 3.35
N TRP A 149 -5.10 -12.98 3.85
CA TRP A 149 -3.95 -13.70 3.32
C TRP A 149 -3.16 -14.37 4.44
N THR A 150 -2.71 -15.59 4.23
CA THR A 150 -1.81 -16.30 5.13
C THR A 150 -0.39 -16.21 4.60
N VAL A 151 0.53 -15.68 5.41
CA VAL A 151 1.98 -15.68 5.13
C VAL A 151 2.64 -16.83 5.88
N TYR A 152 3.61 -17.47 5.24
CA TYR A 152 4.30 -18.64 5.77
C TYR A 152 5.81 -18.43 5.79
N ARG A 153 6.42 -18.92 6.87
CA ARG A 153 7.88 -18.89 7.04
C ARG A 153 8.62 -19.73 6.00
N ASN A 154 8.12 -20.91 5.65
CA ASN A 154 8.82 -21.78 4.71
C ASN A 154 8.08 -21.80 3.37
N ALA A 155 8.79 -22.20 2.32
CA ALA A 155 8.18 -22.59 1.06
C ALA A 155 7.18 -23.75 1.27
N PHE A 156 6.32 -23.95 0.28
CA PHE A 156 5.25 -24.94 0.20
C PHE A 156 4.26 -24.85 1.37
N TRP A 157 3.94 -23.62 1.79
CA TRP A 157 3.03 -23.30 2.90
C TRP A 157 3.42 -23.99 4.23
N GLY A 158 4.73 -24.12 4.46
CA GLY A 158 5.29 -24.78 5.64
C GLY A 158 5.68 -23.82 6.76
N GLY A 159 5.91 -24.39 7.95
CA GLY A 159 6.42 -23.64 9.10
C GLY A 159 5.37 -22.77 9.80
N THR A 160 5.83 -21.73 10.48
CA THR A 160 4.95 -20.75 11.13
C THR A 160 4.09 -20.05 10.09
N ALA A 161 2.78 -19.99 10.34
CA ALA A 161 1.80 -19.34 9.47
C ALA A 161 1.07 -18.23 10.24
N ILE A 162 0.80 -17.11 9.58
CA ILE A 162 0.06 -15.99 10.17
C ILE A 162 -0.98 -15.53 9.16
N CYS A 163 -2.24 -15.47 9.59
CA CYS A 163 -3.34 -14.97 8.80
C CYS A 163 -3.51 -13.47 9.05
N LEU A 164 -3.42 -12.68 7.99
CA LEU A 164 -3.56 -11.23 7.95
C LEU A 164 -4.94 -10.89 7.40
N GLU A 165 -5.75 -10.20 8.20
CA GLU A 165 -7.14 -9.88 7.88
C GLU A 165 -7.26 -8.36 7.69
N PRO A 166 -7.44 -7.87 6.44
CA PRO A 166 -7.65 -6.44 6.19
C PRO A 166 -8.96 -5.98 6.81
N THR A 167 -9.05 -4.70 7.16
CA THR A 167 -10.27 -4.11 7.73
C THR A 167 -10.99 -3.20 6.76
N GLN A 168 -12.32 -3.19 6.89
CA GLN A 168 -13.19 -2.34 6.09
C GLN A 168 -12.92 -0.87 6.41
N GLN A 169 -12.70 -0.07 5.39
CA GLN A 169 -12.48 1.35 5.53
C GLN A 169 -13.81 2.06 5.83
N PRO A 170 -13.83 3.05 6.75
CA PRO A 170 -15.06 3.72 7.17
C PRO A 170 -15.92 4.20 6.00
N ASN A 171 -17.23 3.92 6.06
CA ASN A 171 -18.22 4.34 5.05
C ASN A 171 -17.91 3.89 3.62
N SER A 172 -17.23 2.74 3.44
CA SER A 172 -16.91 2.20 2.12
C SER A 172 -16.93 0.68 2.10
N ASP A 173 -16.98 0.08 0.90
CA ASP A 173 -16.79 -1.37 0.69
C ASP A 173 -15.33 -1.74 0.41
N VAL A 174 -14.40 -0.78 0.61
CA VAL A 174 -12.96 -1.01 0.45
C VAL A 174 -12.41 -1.65 1.72
N PHE A 175 -11.51 -2.62 1.53
CA PHE A 175 -10.76 -3.26 2.60
C PHE A 175 -9.28 -2.98 2.38
N PHE A 176 -8.59 -2.68 3.47
CA PHE A 176 -7.16 -2.42 3.46
C PHE A 176 -6.53 -2.94 4.75
N GLY A 177 -5.31 -3.45 4.65
CA GLY A 177 -4.50 -3.78 5.81
C GLY A 177 -3.03 -3.64 5.49
N ALA A 178 -2.23 -3.19 6.45
CA ALA A 178 -0.81 -3.01 6.25
C ALA A 178 -0.03 -3.37 7.51
N TRP A 179 0.96 -4.25 7.39
CA TRP A 179 1.72 -4.74 8.52
C TRP A 179 3.21 -4.64 8.26
N ASP A 180 3.93 -4.20 9.27
CA ASP A 180 5.36 -4.38 9.37
C ASP A 180 5.68 -5.72 10.06
N GLN A 181 6.80 -6.35 9.73
CA GLN A 181 7.21 -7.61 10.36
C GLN A 181 7.30 -7.51 11.89
N THR A 182 7.66 -6.34 12.42
CA THR A 182 7.68 -6.08 13.86
C THR A 182 6.31 -6.20 14.53
N GLN A 183 5.21 -6.07 13.78
CA GLN A 183 3.84 -6.14 14.27
C GLN A 183 3.26 -7.56 14.21
N ILE A 184 3.70 -8.39 13.25
CA ILE A 184 3.12 -9.72 13.04
C ILE A 184 3.74 -10.80 13.92
N GLY A 185 4.89 -10.55 14.56
CA GLY A 185 5.53 -11.51 15.45
C GLY A 185 6.21 -12.68 14.71
N MET A 186 6.43 -12.53 13.40
CA MET A 186 7.33 -13.36 12.61
C MET A 186 8.74 -12.75 12.64
N MET A 187 9.78 -13.58 12.46
CA MET A 187 11.13 -13.04 12.32
C MET A 187 11.24 -12.33 10.97
N ASP A 188 11.85 -11.14 11.00
CA ASP A 188 12.12 -10.38 9.78
C ASP A 188 12.87 -11.24 8.75
N ASN A 189 12.59 -11.00 7.46
CA ASN A 189 13.25 -11.71 6.36
C ASN A 189 13.09 -13.24 6.45
N THR A 190 11.89 -13.71 6.80
CA THR A 190 11.60 -15.15 6.83
C THR A 190 10.37 -15.60 6.05
N ILE A 191 9.58 -14.71 5.44
CA ILE A 191 8.42 -15.13 4.64
C ILE A 191 8.91 -15.76 3.33
N SER A 192 8.44 -16.97 3.00
CA SER A 192 8.85 -17.71 1.80
C SER A 192 7.69 -18.28 0.98
N SER A 193 6.46 -18.24 1.47
CA SER A 193 5.26 -18.56 0.67
C SER A 193 4.02 -17.84 1.22
N ILE A 194 2.98 -17.72 0.38
CA ILE A 194 1.74 -17.01 0.70
C ILE A 194 0.53 -17.76 0.15
N ARG A 195 -0.63 -17.56 0.79
CA ARG A 195 -1.88 -18.17 0.36
C ARG A 195 -3.06 -17.26 0.66
N LYS A 196 -3.91 -17.01 -0.34
CA LYS A 196 -5.15 -16.25 -0.17
C LYS A 196 -6.15 -17.07 0.64
N GLY A 197 -6.65 -16.49 1.73
CA GLY A 197 -7.46 -17.15 2.73
C GLY A 197 -6.76 -17.27 4.07
N CYS A 198 -7.52 -17.70 5.09
CA CYS A 198 -7.03 -17.85 6.46
C CYS A 198 -6.77 -19.32 6.77
N TYR A 199 -5.49 -19.71 6.84
CA TYR A 199 -5.02 -21.08 7.06
C TYR A 199 -4.13 -21.22 8.30
N SER A 200 -4.23 -20.24 9.21
CA SER A 200 -3.57 -20.24 10.51
C SER A 200 -4.56 -19.92 11.62
N ASP A 201 -4.31 -20.48 12.81
CA ASP A 201 -5.01 -20.10 14.04
C ASP A 201 -4.51 -18.75 14.58
N ILE A 202 -3.30 -18.33 14.18
CA ILE A 202 -2.77 -16.99 14.50
C ILE A 202 -3.34 -16.02 13.48
N ARG A 203 -4.23 -15.13 13.95
CA ARG A 203 -4.92 -14.15 13.14
C ARG A 203 -4.63 -12.74 13.63
N LEU A 204 -4.34 -11.85 12.69
CA LEU A 204 -4.07 -10.45 12.94
C LEU A 204 -5.01 -9.62 12.09
N GLN A 205 -5.90 -8.91 12.79
CA GLN A 205 -6.77 -7.91 12.19
C GLN A 205 -6.04 -6.56 12.15
N TYR A 206 -6.17 -5.83 11.04
CA TYR A 206 -5.60 -4.50 10.88
C TYR A 206 -6.36 -3.41 11.65
#